data_AF-A0A2H1L0R6-F1
#
_entry.id   AF-A0A2H1L0R6-F1
#
_cell.length_a   1.000
_cell.length_b   1.000
_cell.length_c   1.000
_cell.angle_alpha   90.00
_cell.angle_beta   90.00
_cell.angle_gamma   90.00
#
_symmetry.space_group_name_H-M   'P 1'
#
loop_
_entity.id
_entity.type
_entity.pdbx_description
1 polymer ?
#
loop_
_entity_poly.entity_id
_entity_poly.type
_entity_poly.pdbx_seq_one_letter_code
_entity_poly.pdbx_strand_id
1 'polypeptide(L)' 'MAETPTAVEGKRPGLFGRILRFIREIIAELKKVVTPTRKELINYTLVVLAFVAIMMLLVTGLDFLFGQLAGWVFAGTTPI' A
#
# COMPACT_ATOMS: atom_id res chain seq x y z
N MET A 1 -11.60 65.82 -3.21
CA MET A 1 -10.58 64.74 -3.22
C MET A 1 -10.41 64.28 -1.78
N ALA A 2 -11.00 63.14 -1.43
CA ALA A 2 -10.71 62.45 -0.19
C ALA A 2 -10.77 60.96 -0.50
N GLU A 3 -9.60 60.36 -0.74
CA GLU A 3 -9.47 58.91 -0.80
C GLU A 3 -9.41 58.40 0.64
N THR A 4 -10.45 57.69 1.06
CA THR A 4 -10.46 56.96 2.33
C THR A 4 -9.76 55.61 2.08
N PRO A 5 -8.59 55.35 2.68
CA PRO A 5 -7.93 54.06 2.51
C PRO A 5 -8.72 53.00 3.27
N THR A 6 -9.34 52.07 2.55
CA THR A 6 -10.00 50.89 3.13
C THR A 6 -8.93 49.96 3.69
N ALA A 7 -8.70 50.08 5.00
CA ALA A 7 -7.86 49.15 5.74
C ALA A 7 -8.49 47.75 5.65
N VAL A 8 -7.86 46.86 4.88
CA VAL A 8 -8.25 45.45 4.81
C VAL A 8 -7.96 44.83 6.18
N GLU A 9 -9.03 44.60 6.94
CA GLU A 9 -8.99 43.94 8.24
C GLU A 9 -8.45 42.51 8.07
N GLY A 10 -7.19 42.33 8.47
CA GLY A 10 -6.48 41.06 8.43
C GLY A 10 -7.13 40.05 9.37
N LYS A 11 -8.07 39.26 8.86
CA LYS A 11 -8.69 38.14 9.56
C LYS A 11 -7.60 37.15 9.97
N ARG A 12 -7.22 37.17 11.26
CA ARG A 12 -6.30 36.19 11.85
C ARG A 12 -6.82 34.80 11.50
N PRO A 13 -6.01 33.90 10.90
CA PRO A 13 -6.49 32.58 10.58
C PRO A 13 -6.91 31.88 11.88
N GLY A 14 -8.20 31.54 11.99
CA GLY A 14 -8.73 30.74 13.09
C GLY A 14 -8.08 29.36 13.14
N LEU A 15 -8.42 28.54 14.14
CA LEU A 15 -7.88 27.18 14.33
C LEU A 15 -7.92 26.34 13.05
N PHE A 16 -9.02 26.43 12.28
CA PHE A 16 -9.18 25.79 10.97
C PHE A 16 -8.18 26.27 9.91
N GLY A 17 -7.82 27.56 9.91
CA GLY A 17 -6.82 28.11 8.99
C GLY A 17 -5.41 27.59 9.28
N ARG A 18 -5.10 27.28 10.54
CA ARG A 18 -3.82 26.65 10.92
C ARG A 18 -3.75 25.19 10.47
N ILE A 19 -4.85 24.44 10.62
CA ILE A 19 -4.93 23.04 10.19
C ILE A 19 -4.79 22.93 8.65
N LEU A 20 -5.46 23.80 7.89
CA LEU A 20 -5.31 23.82 6.42
C LEU A 20 -3.87 24.11 6.00
N ARG A 21 -3.20 25.04 6.69
CA ARG A 21 -1.81 25.38 6.43
C ARG A 21 -0.88 24.20 6.74
N PHE A 22 -1.12 23.51 7.85
CA PHE A 22 -0.37 22.31 8.25
C PHE A 22 -0.53 21.14 7.25
N ILE A 23 -1.76 20.85 6.79
CA ILE A 23 -2.01 19.85 5.74
C ILE A 23 -1.27 20.21 4.45
N ARG A 24 -1.28 21.50 4.07
CA ARG A 24 -0.55 21.97 2.89
C ARG A 24 0.96 21.80 3.03
N GLU A 25 1.51 22.02 4.22
CA GLU A 25 2.92 21.77 4.54
C GLU A 25 3.26 20.27 4.47
N ILE A 26 2.41 19.38 5.01
CA ILE A 26 2.58 17.92 4.89
C ILE A 26 2.62 17.49 3.42
N ILE A 27 1.67 17.95 2.60
CA ILE A 27 1.63 17.60 1.18
C ILE A 27 2.90 18.11 0.46
N ALA A 28 3.41 19.28 0.84
CA ALA A 28 4.65 19.81 0.28
C ALA A 28 5.87 18.94 0.66
N GLU A 29 5.91 18.40 1.87
CA GLU A 29 6.98 17.51 2.31
C GLU A 29 6.86 16.10 1.69
N LEU A 30 5.64 15.56 1.56
CA LEU A 30 5.40 14.27 0.91
C LEU A 30 5.79 14.28 -0.57
N LYS A 31 5.73 15.44 -1.24
CA LYS A 31 6.24 15.59 -2.62
C LYS A 31 7.75 15.48 -2.75
N LYS A 32 8.50 15.67 -1.65
CA LYS A 32 9.97 15.49 -1.62
C LYS A 32 10.36 14.03 -1.45
N VAL A 33 9.41 13.17 -1.10
CA VAL A 33 9.66 11.74 -1.04
C VAL A 33 9.91 11.24 -2.46
N VAL A 34 11.06 10.61 -2.65
CA VAL A 34 11.39 9.92 -3.90
C VAL A 34 10.36 8.84 -4.16
N THR A 35 9.51 9.07 -5.14
CA THR A 35 8.51 8.09 -5.57
C THR A 35 9.15 7.15 -6.59
N PRO A 36 8.89 5.83 -6.49
CA PRO A 36 9.52 4.86 -7.37
C PRO A 36 9.07 5.09 -8.82
N THR A 37 9.94 4.79 -9.77
CA THR A 37 9.58 4.85 -11.18
C THR A 37 8.52 3.80 -11.52
N ARG A 38 7.72 4.03 -12.57
CA ARG A 38 6.71 3.04 -13.01
C ARG A 38 7.32 1.65 -13.26
N LYS A 39 8.56 1.62 -13.73
CA LYS A 39 9.31 0.38 -14.00
C LYS A 39 9.67 -0.37 -12.71
N GLU A 40 10.14 0.33 -11.69
CA GLU A 40 10.41 -0.26 -10.37
C GLU A 40 9.14 -0.84 -9.74
N LEU A 41 8.03 -0.09 -9.81
CA LEU A 41 6.75 -0.55 -9.28
C LEU A 41 6.29 -1.87 -9.94
N ILE A 42 6.39 -1.96 -11.27
CA ILE A 42 6.04 -3.18 -12.01
C ILE A 42 6.99 -4.34 -11.64
N ASN A 43 8.28 -4.07 -11.49
CA ASN A 43 9.23 -5.11 -11.08
C ASN A 43 8.90 -5.64 -9.68
N TYR A 44 8.58 -4.77 -8.72
CA TYR A 44 8.19 -5.20 -7.37
C TYR A 44 6.91 -6.02 -7.38
N THR A 45 5.89 -5.61 -8.13
CA THR A 45 4.65 -6.38 -8.22
C THR A 45 4.87 -7.74 -8.90
N LEU A 46 5.69 -7.81 -9.96
CA LEU A 46 6.05 -9.07 -10.61
C LEU A 46 6.80 -10.03 -9.68
N VAL A 47 7.76 -9.52 -8.91
CA VAL A 47 8.50 -10.34 -7.93
C VAL A 47 7.54 -10.92 -6.89
N VAL A 48 6.62 -10.12 -6.36
CA VAL A 48 5.61 -10.59 -5.40
C VAL A 48 4.70 -11.65 -6.03
N LEU A 49 4.22 -11.42 -7.26
CA LEU A 49 3.38 -12.40 -7.97
C LEU A 49 4.11 -13.73 -8.20
N ALA A 50 5.38 -13.68 -8.62
CA ALA A 50 6.20 -14.88 -8.79
C ALA A 50 6.38 -15.62 -7.47
N PHE A 51 6.69 -14.90 -6.38
CA PHE A 51 6.82 -15.50 -5.06
C PHE A 51 5.54 -16.18 -4.58
N VAL A 52 4.38 -15.52 -4.73
CA VAL A 52 3.08 -16.09 -4.37
C VAL A 52 2.76 -17.32 -5.22
N ALA A 53 3.07 -17.30 -6.52
CA ALA A 53 2.89 -18.47 -7.38
C ALA A 53 3.72 -19.67 -6.94
N ILE A 54 4.98 -19.45 -6.54
CA ILE A 54 5.86 -20.50 -6.01
C ILE A 54 5.28 -21.06 -4.70
N MET A 55 4.84 -20.19 -3.78
CA MET A 55 4.24 -20.63 -2.53
C MET A 55 2.96 -21.45 -2.76
N MET A 56 2.11 -21.03 -3.71
CA MET A 56 0.92 -21.82 -4.09
C MET A 56 1.30 -23.21 -4.59
N LEU A 57 2.32 -23.33 -5.45
CA LEU A 57 2.79 -24.63 -5.94
C LEU A 57 3.35 -25.50 -4.82
N LEU A 58 4.15 -24.93 -3.92
CA LEU A 58 4.71 -25.66 -2.78
C LEU A 58 3.63 -26.16 -1.82
N VAL A 59 2.69 -25.29 -1.44
CA VAL A 59 1.57 -25.65 -0.56
C VAL A 59 0.72 -26.72 -1.23
N THR A 60 0.36 -26.55 -2.51
CA THR A 60 -0.44 -27.55 -3.24
C THR A 60 0.28 -28.90 -3.31
N GLY A 61 1.59 -28.90 -3.58
CA GLY A 61 2.39 -30.13 -3.64
C GLY A 61 2.48 -30.83 -2.28
N LEU A 62 2.68 -30.07 -1.21
CA LEU A 62 2.74 -30.61 0.15
C LEU A 62 1.38 -31.10 0.63
N ASP A 63 0.30 -30.36 0.37
CA ASP A 63 -1.08 -30.75 0.70
C ASP A 63 -1.46 -32.04 -0.02
N PHE A 64 -1.08 -32.18 -1.30
CA PHE A 64 -1.30 -33.41 -2.05
C PHE A 64 -0.50 -34.58 -1.45
N LEU A 65 0.78 -34.38 -1.17
CA LEU A 65 1.64 -35.40 -0.58
C LEU A 65 1.12 -35.86 0.79
N PHE A 66 0.85 -34.93 1.69
CA PHE A 66 0.35 -35.23 3.03
C PHE A 66 -1.06 -35.80 3.00
N GLY A 67 -1.93 -35.33 2.09
CA GLY A 67 -3.27 -35.89 1.89
C GLY A 67 -3.22 -37.36 1.47
N GLN A 68 -2.37 -37.71 0.50
CA GLN A 68 -2.18 -39.09 0.07
C GLN A 68 -1.58 -39.96 1.19
N LEU A 69 -0.55 -39.47 1.88
CA LEU A 69 0.07 -40.18 3.00
C LEU A 69 -0.92 -40.44 4.14
N ALA A 70 -1.71 -39.44 4.51
CA ALA A 70 -2.73 -39.58 5.54
C ALA A 70 -3.82 -40.57 5.11
N GLY A 71 -4.29 -40.51 3.86
CA GLY A 71 -5.23 -41.48 3.31
C GLY A 71 -4.69 -42.90 3.36
N TRP A 72 -3.43 -43.09 2.98
CA TRP A 72 -2.79 -44.40 3.05
C TRP A 72 -2.68 -44.94 4.48
N VAL A 73 -2.19 -44.11 5.42
CA VAL A 73 -1.96 -44.51 6.82
C VAL A 73 -3.27 -44.76 7.57
N PHE A 74 -4.29 -43.93 7.37
CA PHE A 74 -5.51 -43.95 8.19
C PHE A 74 -6.72 -44.60 7.50
N ALA A 75 -6.80 -44.57 6.18
CA ALA A 75 -7.94 -45.08 5.42
C ALA A 75 -7.64 -46.35 4.59
N GLY A 76 -6.37 -46.76 4.47
CA GLY A 76 -5.97 -47.93 3.67
C GLY A 76 -6.21 -47.75 2.17
N THR A 77 -6.48 -46.52 1.72
CA THR A 77 -6.69 -46.19 0.31
C THR A 77 -5.36 -46.27 -0.42
N THR A 78 -5.31 -47.01 -1.53
CA THR A 78 -4.14 -47.09 -2.40
C THR A 78 -3.80 -45.71 -2.97
N PRO A 79 -2.54 -45.25 -2.87
CA PRO A 79 -2.13 -44.01 -3.49
C PRO A 79 -2.38 -44.09 -5.00
N ILE A 80 -2.95 -43.02 -5.55
CA ILE A 80 -3.12 -42.83 -6.99
C ILE A 80 -1.80 -42.39 -7.61
#